data_AF-A0A4D4JH59-F1
#
_entry.id   AF-A0A4D4JH59-F1
#
_cell.length_a   1.000
_cell.length_b   1.000
_cell.length_c   1.000
_cell.angle_alpha   90.00
_cell.angle_beta   90.00
_cell.angle_gamma   90.00
#
_symmetry.space_group_name_H-M   'P 1'
#
loop_
_entity.id
_entity.type
_entity.pdbx_description
1 polymer ?
#
loop_
_entity_poly.entity_id
_entity_poly.type
_entity_poly.pdbx_seq_one_letter_code
_entity_poly.pdbx_strand_id
1 'polypeptide(L)'
;MKSALAAAEFDLRTAAPSVAADLTRQVADLLDRAHAAGAVRHDLTVEGLMALVAGAFAAIRHANAETSRKRSAHIAQLILDGLRPQPR
;
A
#
# COMPACT_ATOMS: atom_id res chain seq x y z
N MET A 1 -12.77 -6.44 12.09
CA MET A 1 -12.91 -4.97 11.91
C MET A 1 -12.06 -4.58 10.71
N LYS A 2 -12.70 -4.23 9.57
CA LYS A 2 -12.02 -3.85 8.32
C LYS A 2 -11.12 -2.63 8.59
N SER A 3 -9.84 -2.72 8.21
CA SER A 3 -8.78 -1.72 8.48
C SER A 3 -9.27 -0.30 8.19
N ALA A 4 -9.02 0.70 9.06
CA ALA A 4 -9.45 2.08 8.82
C ALA A 4 -8.91 2.68 7.50
N LEU A 5 -7.85 2.11 6.91
CA LEU A 5 -7.43 2.49 5.57
C LEU A 5 -8.28 1.82 4.48
N ALA A 6 -8.64 0.54 4.63
CA ALA A 6 -9.61 -0.10 3.75
C ALA A 6 -10.99 0.55 3.88
N ALA A 7 -11.34 1.04 5.08
CA ALA A 7 -12.50 1.87 5.31
C ALA A 7 -12.34 3.25 4.65
N ALA A 8 -11.19 3.93 4.80
CA ALA A 8 -10.96 5.22 4.13
C ALA A 8 -10.91 5.10 2.60
N GLU A 9 -10.38 4.01 2.05
CA GLU A 9 -10.37 3.72 0.62
C GLU A 9 -11.78 3.43 0.12
N PHE A 10 -12.57 2.67 0.90
CA PHE A 10 -13.97 2.42 0.62
C PHE A 10 -14.82 3.70 0.73
N ASP A 11 -14.59 4.51 1.78
CA ASP A 11 -15.25 5.78 2.03
C ASP A 11 -14.89 6.78 0.92
N LEU A 12 -13.64 6.79 0.44
CA LEU A 12 -13.23 7.61 -0.70
C LEU A 12 -13.92 7.16 -1.99
N ARG A 13 -14.00 5.85 -2.27
CA ARG A 13 -14.71 5.32 -3.45
C ARG A 13 -16.20 5.59 -3.42
N THR A 14 -16.81 5.71 -2.23
CA THR A 14 -18.25 5.99 -2.08
C THR A 14 -18.56 7.48 -2.06
N ALA A 15 -17.74 8.30 -1.38
CA ALA A 15 -17.96 9.73 -1.21
C ALA A 15 -17.39 10.58 -2.37
N ALA A 16 -16.31 10.12 -3.00
CA ALA A 16 -15.66 10.81 -4.12
C ALA A 16 -15.10 9.81 -5.15
N PRO A 17 -15.97 9.15 -5.93
CA PRO A 17 -15.57 8.08 -6.85
C PRO A 17 -14.53 8.53 -7.89
N SER A 18 -14.63 9.77 -8.37
CA SER A 18 -13.67 10.35 -9.32
C SER A 18 -12.28 10.53 -8.71
N VAL A 19 -12.20 11.01 -7.46
CA VAL A 19 -10.93 11.19 -6.74
C VAL A 19 -10.28 9.83 -6.47
N ALA A 20 -11.08 8.83 -6.10
CA ALA A 20 -10.58 7.46 -5.94
C ALA A 20 -10.03 6.90 -7.27
N ALA A 21 -10.75 7.10 -8.37
CA ALA A 21 -10.31 6.65 -9.69
C ALA A 21 -9.02 7.33 -10.14
N ASP A 22 -8.88 8.64 -9.92
CA ASP A 22 -7.68 9.39 -10.26
C ASP A 22 -6.48 8.97 -9.42
N LEU A 23 -6.68 8.74 -8.11
CA LEU A 23 -5.65 8.20 -7.24
C LEU A 23 -5.21 6.80 -7.69
N THR A 24 -6.15 5.90 -7.99
CA THR A 24 -5.84 4.55 -8.51
C THR A 24 -5.05 4.63 -9.81
N ARG A 25 -5.40 5.57 -10.71
CA ARG A 25 -4.69 5.77 -11.98
C ARG A 25 -3.25 6.24 -11.75
N GLN A 26 -3.04 7.21 -10.86
CA GLN A 26 -1.70 7.67 -10.51
C GLN A 26 -0.84 6.57 -9.87
N VAL A 27 -1.45 5.75 -9.01
CA VAL A 27 -0.77 4.59 -8.41
C VAL A 27 -0.40 3.56 -9.48
N ALA A 28 -1.29 3.30 -10.45
CA ALA A 28 -1.00 2.43 -11.58
C ALA A 28 0.19 2.95 -12.41
N ASP A 29 0.20 4.23 -12.76
CA ASP A 29 1.30 4.85 -13.54
C ASP A 29 2.64 4.81 -12.78
N LEU A 30 2.61 4.93 -11.45
CA LEU A 30 3.81 4.78 -10.62
C LEU A 30 4.29 3.32 -10.59
N LEU A 31 3.36 2.37 -10.47
CA LEU A 31 3.68 0.94 -10.45
C LEU A 31 4.24 0.48 -11.79
N ASP A 32 3.69 0.94 -12.91
CA ASP A 32 4.20 0.62 -14.25
C ASP A 32 5.62 1.12 -14.46
N ARG A 33 5.93 2.34 -13.97
CA ARG A 33 7.31 2.86 -13.98
C ARG A 33 8.24 2.05 -13.08
N ALA A 34 7.76 1.62 -11.91
CA ALA A 34 8.54 0.79 -11.01
C ALA A 34 8.83 -0.60 -11.60
N HIS A 35 7.86 -1.20 -12.31
CA HIS A 35 8.07 -2.43 -13.07
C HIS A 35 9.08 -2.23 -14.20
N ALA A 36 8.93 -1.17 -15.00
CA ALA A 36 9.84 -0.86 -16.10
C ALA A 36 11.28 -0.63 -15.62
N ALA A 37 11.45 -0.04 -14.43
CA ALA A 37 12.76 0.15 -13.80
C ALA A 37 13.30 -1.11 -13.10
N GLY A 38 12.53 -2.20 -13.02
CA GLY A 38 12.90 -3.39 -12.25
C GLY A 38 13.04 -3.13 -10.75
N ALA A 39 12.37 -2.10 -10.23
CA ALA A 39 12.45 -1.68 -8.83
C ALA A 39 11.53 -2.49 -7.91
N VAL A 40 10.56 -3.21 -8.48
CA VAL A 40 9.60 -4.06 -7.76
C VAL A 40 9.45 -5.41 -8.44
N ARG A 41 8.92 -6.40 -7.71
CA ARG A 41 8.54 -7.71 -8.25
C ARG A 41 7.52 -7.60 -9.38
N HIS A 42 7.63 -8.47 -10.39
CA HIS A 42 6.89 -8.38 -11.66
C HIS A 42 5.42 -8.83 -11.58
N ASP A 43 5.05 -9.57 -10.53
CA ASP A 43 3.71 -10.08 -10.28
C ASP A 43 2.90 -9.14 -9.34
N LEU A 44 3.45 -7.98 -8.98
CA LEU A 44 2.75 -7.00 -8.17
C LEU A 44 1.66 -6.31 -8.98
N THR A 45 0.42 -6.34 -8.49
CA THR A 45 -0.69 -5.60 -9.10
C THR A 45 -1.03 -4.36 -8.28
N VAL A 46 -1.76 -3.41 -8.88
CA VAL A 46 -2.27 -2.23 -8.17
C VAL A 46 -3.14 -2.64 -6.97
N GLU A 47 -4.00 -3.65 -7.15
CA GLU A 47 -4.82 -4.21 -6.07
C GLU A 47 -3.96 -4.82 -4.95
N GLY A 48 -2.92 -5.58 -5.33
CA GLY A 48 -1.97 -6.16 -4.39
C GLY A 48 -1.19 -5.08 -3.62
N LEU A 49 -0.79 -4.01 -4.30
CA LEU A 49 -0.13 -2.86 -3.68
C LEU A 49 -1.05 -2.17 -2.66
N MET A 50 -2.29 -1.87 -3.04
CA MET A 50 -3.26 -1.25 -2.12
C MET A 50 -3.55 -2.14 -0.92
N ALA A 51 -3.67 -3.46 -1.13
CA ALA A 51 -3.83 -4.43 -0.05
C ALA A 51 -2.63 -4.45 0.91
N LEU A 52 -1.39 -4.35 0.40
CA LEU A 52 -0.18 -4.28 1.23
C LEU A 52 -0.12 -2.99 2.04
N VAL A 53 -0.47 -1.84 1.45
CA VAL A 53 -0.57 -0.57 2.18
C VAL A 53 -1.62 -0.69 3.29
N ALA A 54 -2.82 -1.19 2.99
CA ALA A 54 -3.87 -1.42 3.99
C ALA A 54 -3.43 -2.37 5.11
N GLY A 55 -2.66 -3.41 4.77
CA GLY A 55 -2.05 -4.35 5.70
C GLY A 55 -0.99 -3.71 6.59
N ALA A 56 -0.15 -2.82 6.05
CA ALA A 56 0.86 -2.10 6.83
C ALA A 56 0.24 -1.25 7.94
N PHE A 57 -0.80 -0.48 7.63
CA PHE A 57 -1.52 0.29 8.66
C PHE A 57 -2.21 -0.63 9.68
N ALA A 58 -2.76 -1.76 9.23
CA ALA A 58 -3.35 -2.74 10.15
C ALA A 58 -2.30 -3.34 11.09
N ALA A 59 -1.11 -3.68 10.59
CA ALA A 59 0.00 -4.20 11.38
C ALA A 59 0.54 -3.17 12.38
N ILE A 60 0.70 -1.91 11.97
CA ILE A 60 1.12 -0.81 12.85
C ILE A 60 0.13 -0.63 14.02
N ARG A 61 -1.18 -0.65 13.74
CA ARG A 61 -2.22 -0.60 14.77
C ARG A 61 -2.16 -1.81 15.69
N HIS A 62 -2.07 -3.00 15.13
CA HIS A 62 -2.00 -4.23 15.92
C HIS A 62 -0.78 -4.24 16.86
N ALA A 63 0.34 -3.68 16.41
CA ALA A 63 1.56 -3.55 17.21
C ALA A 63 1.54 -2.37 18.22
N ASN A 64 0.42 -1.62 18.32
CA ASN A 64 0.28 -0.37 19.07
C ASN A 64 1.45 0.60 18.78
N ALA A 65 1.86 0.70 17.52
CA ALA A 65 3.04 1.44 17.10
C ALA A 65 2.74 2.85 16.57
N GLU A 66 1.47 3.25 16.49
CA GLU A 66 1.00 4.49 15.87
C GLU A 66 1.68 5.75 16.42
N THR A 67 1.93 5.81 17.73
CA THR A 67 2.57 6.96 18.39
C THR A 67 4.11 6.92 18.29
N SER A 68 4.69 5.79 17.89
CA SER A 68 6.12 5.62 17.72
C SER A 68 6.50 5.64 16.25
N ARG A 69 6.97 6.79 15.78
CA ARG A 69 7.46 6.97 14.39
C ARG A 69 8.46 5.88 14.00
N LYS A 70 9.40 5.55 14.89
CA LYS A 70 10.43 4.52 14.64
C LYS A 70 9.83 3.13 14.44
N ARG A 71 8.91 2.71 15.33
CA ARG A 71 8.28 1.38 15.24
C ARG A 71 7.34 1.30 14.04
N SER A 72 6.56 2.35 13.80
CA SER A 72 5.69 2.45 12.62
C SER A 72 6.48 2.32 11.32
N ALA A 73 7.57 3.09 11.17
CA ALA A 73 8.42 3.04 9.99
C ALA A 73 9.06 1.65 9.81
N HIS A 74 9.51 1.02 10.90
CA HIS A 74 10.10 -0.31 10.84
C HIS A 74 9.10 -1.37 10.36
N ILE A 75 7.87 -1.37 10.88
CA ILE A 75 6.82 -2.30 10.45
C ILE A 75 6.46 -2.07 8.98
N ALA A 76 6.35 -0.80 8.56
CA ALA A 76 6.12 -0.47 7.16
C ALA A 76 7.26 -0.99 6.26
N GLN A 77 8.52 -0.81 6.67
CA GLN A 77 9.68 -1.32 5.94
C GLN A 77 9.65 -2.85 5.78
N LEU A 78 9.35 -3.60 6.85
CA LEU A 78 9.25 -5.06 6.79
C LEU A 78 8.24 -5.54 5.73
N ILE A 79 7.13 -4.83 5.57
CA ILE A 79 6.09 -5.16 4.59
C ILE A 79 6.51 -4.71 3.19
N LEU A 80 7.08 -3.51 3.06
CA LEU A 80 7.58 -2.97 1.79
C LEU A 80 8.77 -3.77 1.23
N ASP A 81 9.54 -4.45 2.09
CA ASP A 81 10.58 -5.37 1.65
C ASP A 81 10.03 -6.52 0.81
N GLY A 82 8.75 -6.87 0.99
CA GLY A 82 8.03 -7.84 0.16
C GLY A 82 7.72 -7.36 -1.27
N LEU A 83 7.92 -6.06 -1.56
CA LEU A 83 7.82 -5.49 -2.91
C LEU A 83 9.11 -5.61 -3.70
N ARG A 84 10.24 -5.89 -3.03
CA ARG A 84 11.55 -5.90 -3.66
C ARG A 84 11.60 -6.95 -4.79
N PRO A 85 12.40 -6.71 -5.85
CA PRO A 85 12.57 -7.66 -6.93
C PRO A 85 13.06 -9.00 -6.38
N GLN A 86 12.47 -10.09 -6.86
CA GLN A 86 12.94 -11.43 -6.53
C GLN A 86 14.12 -11.80 -7.44
N PRO A 87 15.21 -12.37 -6.89
CA PRO A 87 16.26 -12.95 -7.74
C PRO A 87 15.64 -14.05 -8.61
N ARG A 88 15.98 -14.02 -9.91
CA ARG A 88 15.60 -15.06 -10.86
C ARG A 88 16.40 -16.34 -10.64
#